data_AF-A0A950LS96-F1
#
_entry.id   AF-A0A950LS96-F1
#
_cell.length_a   1.000
_cell.length_b   1.000
_cell.length_c   1.000
_cell.angle_alpha   90.00
_cell.angle_beta   90.00
_cell.angle_gamma   90.00
#
_symmetry.space_group_name_H-M   'P 1'
#
loop_
_entity.id
_entity.type
_entity.pdbx_description
1 polymer ?
#
loop_
_entity_poly.entity_id
_entity_poly.type
_entity_poly.pdbx_seq_one_letter_code
_entity_poly.pdbx_strand_id
1 'polypeptide(L)'
;MALTALVIGCASARAQLTLPGAPGGGESSAPGAPKTDSGDKGGKTDKAKEFGLASSPHAVADKPLRLNGSQGQFLLSDRDKVLRIEKLSLAGEVISEPSRKCLIDIVGDAPIETKSLGKPDGLARFEAEIPACTFSFDLLDGAVLAPPQDRACVFAAADCQATPAGLWGPDPSTLHSDAKTIGRQRLRADNAADRTLHAIQAKLKDQPDADAIRREDGDIAARR
;
A
#
# COMPACT_ATOMS: atom_id res chain seq x y z
N MET A 1 -21.64 56.48 28.38
CA MET A 1 -22.62 55.54 28.94
C MET A 1 -22.21 54.15 28.48
N ALA A 2 -21.84 53.30 29.43
CA ALA A 2 -21.39 51.93 29.20
C ALA A 2 -22.57 51.04 28.81
N LEU A 3 -22.35 50.01 27.97
CA LEU A 3 -23.15 48.79 28.00
C LEU A 3 -22.37 47.61 27.36
N THR A 4 -21.74 46.86 28.27
CA THR A 4 -21.61 45.40 28.40
C THR A 4 -21.61 44.51 27.15
N ALA A 5 -20.49 43.78 27.01
CA ALA A 5 -20.29 42.64 26.12
C ALA A 5 -21.07 41.38 26.56
N LEU A 6 -21.50 40.56 25.60
CA LEU A 6 -21.93 39.17 25.83
C LEU A 6 -21.13 38.25 24.91
N VAL A 7 -20.17 37.52 25.49
CA VAL A 7 -19.40 36.46 24.82
C VAL A 7 -20.20 35.17 24.97
N ILE A 8 -20.71 34.63 23.86
CA ILE A 8 -21.32 33.30 23.82
C ILE A 8 -20.23 32.30 23.44
N GLY A 9 -19.72 31.59 24.46
CA GLY A 9 -18.81 30.46 24.27
C GLY A 9 -19.57 29.19 23.93
N CYS A 10 -19.38 28.66 22.71
CA CYS A 10 -19.77 27.30 22.39
C CYS A 10 -18.79 26.32 23.04
N ALA A 11 -19.26 25.59 24.05
CA ALA A 11 -18.54 24.50 24.69
C ALA A 11 -18.25 23.39 23.68
N SER A 12 -16.99 22.97 23.59
CA SER A 12 -16.59 21.77 22.85
C SER A 12 -17.01 20.55 23.65
N ALA A 13 -18.04 19.84 23.19
CA ALA A 13 -18.40 18.53 23.70
C ALA A 13 -17.28 17.54 23.36
N ARG A 14 -16.45 17.20 24.35
CA ARG A 14 -15.52 16.07 24.26
C ARG A 14 -16.31 14.78 24.47
N ALA A 15 -16.75 14.16 23.39
CA ALA A 15 -17.18 12.78 23.41
C ALA A 15 -15.95 11.89 23.65
N GLN A 16 -15.70 11.50 24.90
CA GLN A 16 -14.72 10.45 25.19
C GLN A 16 -15.39 9.11 24.90
N LEU A 17 -14.99 8.45 23.80
CA LEU A 17 -15.23 7.03 23.63
C LEU A 17 -14.42 6.30 24.71
N THR A 18 -15.09 5.97 25.81
CA THR A 18 -14.58 4.99 26.77
C THR A 18 -14.71 3.61 26.15
N LEU A 19 -13.61 3.09 25.61
CA LEU A 19 -13.48 1.68 25.26
C LEU A 19 -13.47 0.86 26.56
N PRO A 20 -14.37 -0.11 26.75
CA PRO A 20 -14.29 -1.05 27.86
C PRO A 20 -13.11 -2.00 27.62
N GLY A 21 -12.09 -1.97 28.49
CA GLY A 21 -11.06 -3.01 28.52
C GLY A 21 -9.59 -2.61 28.60
N ALA A 22 -9.24 -1.36 28.94
CA ALA A 22 -7.84 -0.99 29.19
C ALA A 22 -7.47 -1.24 30.67
N PRO A 23 -6.61 -2.23 31.02
CA PRO A 23 -6.04 -2.30 32.36
C PRO A 23 -5.08 -1.12 32.57
N GLY A 24 -5.36 -0.33 33.60
CA GLY A 24 -4.60 0.86 33.98
C GLY A 24 -3.18 0.52 34.43
N GLY A 25 -2.25 1.41 34.09
CA GLY A 25 -0.92 1.44 34.68
C GLY A 25 -0.98 2.04 36.09
N GLY A 26 -0.29 1.37 37.03
CA GLY A 26 -0.04 1.82 38.39
C GLY A 26 1.28 1.23 38.89
N GLU A 27 2.06 2.07 39.57
CA GLU A 27 3.48 1.97 39.92
C GLU A 27 3.95 0.77 40.76
N SER A 28 5.17 0.33 40.43
CA SER A 28 6.35 0.05 41.28
C SER A 28 6.14 -0.45 42.72
N SER A 29 6.62 -1.69 42.97
CA SER A 29 7.41 -2.05 44.16
C SER A 29 8.12 -3.40 43.95
N ALA A 30 9.45 -3.41 44.08
CA ALA A 30 10.25 -4.62 44.34
C ALA A 30 10.15 -4.96 45.84
N PRO A 31 10.31 -6.23 46.32
CA PRO A 31 11.58 -6.96 46.21
C PRO A 31 11.51 -8.52 46.17
N GLY A 32 12.64 -9.16 45.86
CA GLY A 32 12.95 -10.52 46.32
C GLY A 32 13.24 -11.54 45.22
N ALA A 33 14.52 -11.84 44.99
CA ALA A 33 14.96 -12.98 44.19
C ALA A 33 14.80 -14.31 44.97
N PRO A 34 14.50 -15.41 44.27
CA PRO A 34 15.32 -16.60 44.45
C PRO A 34 15.83 -17.15 43.12
N LYS A 35 17.07 -17.64 43.16
CA LYS A 35 17.74 -18.37 42.07
C LYS A 35 17.05 -19.72 41.88
N THR A 36 16.79 -20.07 40.63
CA THR A 36 16.75 -21.48 40.19
C THR A 36 17.42 -21.58 38.83
N ASP A 37 18.58 -22.23 38.84
CA ASP A 37 19.20 -22.84 37.67
C ASP A 37 18.20 -23.78 36.99
N SER A 38 17.97 -23.57 35.69
CA SER A 38 17.56 -24.62 34.77
C SER A 38 17.96 -24.16 33.38
N GLY A 39 19.06 -24.73 32.88
CA GLY A 39 19.44 -24.60 31.50
C GLY A 39 18.35 -25.22 30.63
N ASP A 40 17.78 -24.40 29.75
CA ASP A 40 16.99 -24.90 28.63
C ASP A 40 17.69 -24.54 27.33
N LYS A 41 17.82 -25.57 26.50
CA LYS A 41 18.60 -25.58 25.28
C LYS A 41 18.02 -24.56 24.31
N GLY A 42 18.91 -23.83 23.63
CA GLY A 42 18.57 -22.91 22.57
C GLY A 42 17.57 -23.50 21.59
N GLY A 43 16.30 -23.14 21.76
CA GLY A 43 15.30 -23.22 20.72
C GLY A 43 15.73 -22.26 19.64
N LYS A 44 16.23 -22.80 18.52
CA LYS A 44 16.27 -22.04 17.28
C LYS A 44 14.84 -21.60 17.02
N THR A 45 14.55 -20.33 17.28
CA THR A 45 13.41 -19.66 16.66
C THR A 45 13.70 -19.72 15.16
N ASP A 46 13.16 -20.74 14.50
CA ASP A 46 13.09 -20.78 13.05
C ASP A 46 12.37 -19.50 12.64
N LYS A 47 13.16 -18.50 12.22
CA LYS A 47 12.63 -17.30 11.60
C LYS A 47 11.71 -17.80 10.51
N ALA A 48 10.42 -17.51 10.65
CA ALA A 48 9.44 -17.79 9.62
C ALA A 48 10.04 -17.25 8.32
N LYS A 49 10.38 -18.15 7.40
CA LYS A 49 10.98 -17.78 6.14
C LYS A 49 9.96 -16.86 5.47
N GLU A 50 10.27 -15.58 5.35
CA GLU A 50 9.45 -14.66 4.58
C GLU A 50 9.31 -15.28 3.19
N PHE A 51 8.11 -15.76 2.88
CA PHE A 51 7.75 -16.13 1.52
C PHE A 51 7.47 -14.84 0.76
N GLY A 52 8.48 -13.97 0.70
CA GLY A 52 8.43 -12.75 -0.07
C GLY A 52 8.65 -13.10 -1.53
N LEU A 53 7.62 -12.94 -2.36
CA LEU A 53 7.79 -12.64 -3.77
C LEU A 53 8.55 -11.30 -3.84
N ALA A 54 9.87 -11.36 -3.75
CA ALA A 54 10.69 -10.16 -3.71
C ALA A 54 10.57 -9.43 -5.06
N SER A 55 9.82 -8.34 -5.09
CA SER A 55 9.76 -7.44 -6.23
C SER A 55 11.07 -6.65 -6.30
N SER A 56 11.77 -6.77 -7.43
CA SER A 56 12.99 -6.01 -7.70
C SER A 56 12.65 -4.76 -8.52
N PRO A 57 13.15 -3.56 -8.16
CA PRO A 57 13.03 -2.36 -8.97
C PRO A 57 13.48 -2.54 -10.43
N HIS A 58 14.46 -3.42 -10.67
CA HIS A 58 14.94 -3.74 -12.01
C HIS A 58 13.90 -4.43 -12.91
N ALA A 59 12.86 -5.06 -12.34
CA ALA A 59 11.85 -5.76 -13.13
C ALA A 59 10.94 -4.79 -13.91
N VAL A 60 10.78 -3.56 -13.43
CA VAL A 60 9.94 -2.51 -14.02
C VAL A 60 10.73 -1.40 -14.70
N ALA A 61 12.02 -1.25 -14.37
CA ALA A 61 12.87 -0.20 -14.92
C ALA A 61 12.98 -0.30 -16.45
N ASP A 62 13.02 0.87 -17.09
CA ASP A 62 13.17 1.08 -18.53
C ASP A 62 12.10 0.38 -19.40
N LYS A 63 10.96 0.00 -18.80
CA LYS A 63 9.80 -0.59 -19.49
C LYS A 63 8.58 0.32 -19.41
N PRO A 64 7.91 0.64 -20.52
CA PRO A 64 6.67 1.39 -20.47
C PRO A 64 5.54 0.54 -19.90
N LEU A 65 4.88 1.05 -18.87
CA LEU A 65 3.72 0.44 -18.23
C LEU A 65 2.44 1.18 -18.65
N ARG A 66 1.33 0.46 -18.69
CA ARG A 66 -0.01 0.91 -19.09
C ARG A 66 -0.97 0.78 -17.93
N LEU A 67 -1.70 1.86 -17.63
CA LEU A 67 -2.72 1.86 -16.58
C LEU A 67 -3.90 0.98 -16.98
N ASN A 68 -4.13 -0.09 -16.21
CA ASN A 68 -5.19 -1.08 -16.40
C ASN A 68 -5.23 -1.65 -17.84
N GLY A 69 -4.07 -1.72 -18.51
CA GLY A 69 -3.97 -2.14 -19.91
C GLY A 69 -4.56 -1.14 -20.92
N SER A 70 -4.89 0.07 -20.51
CA SER A 70 -5.57 1.09 -21.32
C SER A 70 -4.63 2.24 -21.70
N GLN A 71 -5.12 3.48 -21.78
CA GLN A 71 -4.33 4.68 -22.02
C GLN A 71 -3.59 5.16 -20.77
N GLY A 72 -2.51 5.92 -20.98
CA GLY A 72 -1.55 6.30 -19.94
C GLY A 72 -0.24 5.52 -20.06
N GLN A 73 0.85 6.17 -19.69
CA GLN A 73 2.19 5.61 -19.78
C GLN A 73 2.94 5.92 -18.50
N PHE A 74 3.58 4.91 -17.92
CA PHE A 74 4.45 5.08 -16.77
C PHE A 74 5.79 4.41 -17.07
N LEU A 75 6.86 5.19 -17.06
CA LEU A 75 8.22 4.73 -17.28
C LEU A 75 9.04 5.09 -16.07
N LEU A 76 9.63 4.06 -15.47
CA LEU A 76 10.55 4.19 -14.35
C LEU A 76 11.97 3.97 -14.83
N SER A 77 12.93 4.69 -14.28
CA SER A 77 14.35 4.35 -14.37
C SER A 77 14.90 4.06 -12.98
N ASP A 78 15.85 3.14 -12.91
CA ASP A 78 16.67 2.93 -11.73
C ASP A 78 18.09 3.37 -12.07
N ARG A 79 18.43 4.60 -11.65
CA ARG A 79 19.73 5.23 -11.90
C ARG A 79 20.33 5.63 -10.57
N ASP A 80 21.57 5.24 -10.33
CA ASP A 80 22.29 5.51 -9.08
C ASP A 80 21.56 5.01 -7.82
N LYS A 81 20.81 3.90 -7.95
CA LYS A 81 19.96 3.31 -6.90
C LYS A 81 18.82 4.21 -6.45
N VAL A 82 18.48 5.21 -7.26
CA VAL A 82 17.33 6.09 -7.07
C VAL A 82 16.34 5.80 -8.19
N LEU A 83 15.14 5.39 -7.79
CA LEU A 83 14.05 5.17 -8.72
C LEU A 83 13.47 6.53 -9.13
N ARG A 84 13.37 6.78 -10.44
CA ARG A 84 12.84 8.04 -10.99
C ARG A 84 11.73 7.75 -11.98
N ILE A 85 10.77 8.67 -12.04
CA ILE A 85 9.70 8.67 -13.03
C ILE A 85 10.19 9.46 -14.24
N GLU A 86 10.54 8.74 -15.29
CA GLU A 86 11.00 9.32 -16.57
C GLU A 86 9.83 9.79 -17.43
N LYS A 87 8.71 9.07 -17.36
CA LYS A 87 7.47 9.44 -18.05
C LYS A 87 6.28 9.04 -17.21
N LEU A 88 5.33 9.95 -17.08
CA LEU A 88 4.04 9.67 -16.50
C LEU A 88 2.99 10.41 -17.32
N SER A 89 2.06 9.66 -17.90
CA SER A 89 0.89 10.22 -18.56
C SER A 89 -0.37 9.59 -18.03
N LEU A 90 -1.35 10.43 -17.68
CA LEU A 90 -2.62 9.99 -17.10
C LEU A 90 -3.75 10.27 -18.06
N ALA A 91 -4.52 9.22 -18.35
CA ALA A 91 -5.78 9.34 -19.05
C ALA A 91 -6.89 9.69 -18.05
N GLY A 92 -7.72 10.66 -18.40
CA GLY A 92 -8.73 11.21 -17.52
C GLY A 92 -9.95 11.73 -18.28
N GLU A 93 -10.69 12.61 -17.62
CA GLU A 93 -11.88 13.27 -18.14
C GLU A 93 -11.72 14.78 -18.14
N VAL A 94 -12.25 15.43 -19.18
CA VAL A 94 -12.22 16.89 -19.29
C VAL A 94 -13.13 17.47 -18.20
N ILE A 95 -12.64 18.44 -17.42
CA ILE A 95 -13.39 18.97 -16.26
C ILE A 95 -14.62 19.73 -16.75
N SER A 96 -14.48 20.53 -17.80
CA SER A 96 -15.60 21.27 -18.40
C SER A 96 -16.62 20.39 -19.15
N GLU A 97 -16.20 19.22 -19.64
CA GLU A 97 -17.03 18.31 -20.42
C GLU A 97 -16.72 16.84 -20.08
N PRO A 98 -17.29 16.29 -18.98
CA PRO A 98 -16.91 14.97 -18.44
C PRO A 98 -17.13 13.78 -19.39
N SER A 99 -17.93 13.95 -20.45
CA SER A 99 -18.11 12.94 -21.50
C SER A 99 -16.87 12.80 -22.40
N ARG A 100 -15.97 13.78 -22.41
CA ARG A 100 -14.73 13.77 -23.20
C ARG A 100 -13.56 13.29 -22.37
N LYS A 101 -12.68 12.54 -23.04
CA LYS A 101 -11.42 12.06 -22.46
C LYS A 101 -10.28 13.03 -22.72
N CYS A 102 -9.37 13.11 -21.77
CA CYS A 102 -8.11 13.85 -21.86
C CYS A 102 -6.94 12.93 -21.54
N LEU A 103 -5.75 13.29 -22.04
CA LEU A 103 -4.49 12.65 -21.71
C LEU A 103 -3.49 13.76 -21.37
N ILE A 104 -2.90 13.69 -20.18
CA ILE A 104 -1.92 14.68 -19.72
C ILE A 104 -0.58 13.99 -19.53
N ASP A 105 0.48 14.57 -20.07
CA ASP A 105 1.86 14.24 -19.72
C ASP A 105 2.27 15.07 -18.49
N ILE A 106 2.62 14.39 -17.40
CA ILE A 106 2.89 14.99 -16.09
C ILE A 106 4.36 15.32 -15.91
N VAL A 107 5.24 14.47 -16.44
CA VAL A 107 6.69 14.70 -16.42
C VAL A 107 7.00 15.72 -17.50
N GLY A 108 7.56 16.86 -17.08
CA GLY A 108 8.07 17.90 -17.97
C GLY A 108 9.50 17.60 -18.43
N ASP A 109 10.40 18.57 -18.30
CA ASP A 109 11.77 18.47 -18.82
C ASP A 109 12.71 17.59 -17.97
N ALA A 110 12.35 17.31 -16.71
CA ALA A 110 13.20 16.58 -15.76
C ALA A 110 12.45 15.38 -15.13
N PRO A 111 13.12 14.23 -14.94
CA PRO A 111 12.54 13.09 -14.24
C PRO A 111 12.16 13.43 -12.80
N ILE A 112 11.06 12.84 -12.32
CA ILE A 112 10.58 13.05 -10.94
C ILE A 112 11.23 11.99 -10.04
N GLU A 113 12.00 12.42 -9.04
CA GLU A 113 12.59 11.51 -8.08
C GLU A 113 11.52 10.91 -7.16
N THR A 114 11.64 9.61 -6.86
CA THR A 114 10.75 8.93 -5.93
C THR A 114 11.41 8.75 -4.57
N LYS A 115 10.60 8.77 -3.53
CA LYS A 115 10.99 8.51 -2.15
C LYS A 115 10.52 7.12 -1.76
N SER A 116 11.42 6.29 -1.23
CA SER A 116 11.03 4.99 -0.67
C SER A 116 10.32 5.16 0.67
N LEU A 117 9.18 4.50 0.84
CA LEU A 117 8.40 4.42 2.07
C LEU A 117 8.56 3.07 2.79
N GLY A 118 9.49 2.23 2.35
CA GLY A 118 9.72 0.90 2.92
C GLY A 118 8.73 -0.15 2.40
N LYS A 119 8.25 -1.04 3.28
CA LYS A 119 7.37 -2.16 2.93
C LYS A 119 6.16 -2.28 3.88
N PRO A 120 5.24 -1.30 3.90
CA PRO A 120 4.12 -1.31 4.84
C PRO A 120 3.22 -2.54 4.70
N ASP A 121 2.97 -2.96 3.45
CA ASP A 121 2.09 -4.10 3.12
C ASP A 121 2.89 -5.28 2.52
N GLY A 122 4.18 -5.37 2.84
CA GLY A 122 5.10 -6.39 2.32
C GLY A 122 5.68 -6.11 0.92
N LEU A 123 5.08 -5.18 0.16
CA LEU A 123 5.60 -4.67 -1.12
C LEU A 123 6.43 -3.40 -0.93
N ALA A 124 7.44 -3.19 -1.77
CA ALA A 124 8.24 -1.97 -1.72
C ALA A 124 7.41 -0.78 -2.21
N ARG A 125 7.11 0.15 -1.30
CA ARG A 125 6.30 1.34 -1.57
C ARG A 125 7.19 2.54 -1.87
N PHE A 126 6.78 3.32 -2.86
CA PHE A 126 7.41 4.57 -3.27
C PHE A 126 6.36 5.68 -3.36
N GLU A 127 6.84 6.90 -3.28
CA GLU A 127 6.04 8.12 -3.36
C GLU A 127 6.74 9.16 -4.23
N ALA A 128 5.97 9.89 -5.02
CA ALA A 128 6.45 11.01 -5.81
C ALA A 128 5.45 12.17 -5.73
N GLU A 129 5.97 13.39 -5.65
CA GLU A 129 5.14 14.60 -5.74
C GLU A 129 4.96 14.96 -7.22
N ILE A 130 3.71 15.00 -7.67
CA ILE A 130 3.35 15.45 -9.02
C ILE A 130 2.52 16.74 -8.94
N PRO A 131 2.48 17.59 -9.99
CA PRO A 131 1.91 18.94 -9.94
C PRO A 131 0.46 19.11 -9.45
N ALA A 132 -0.30 18.03 -9.24
CA ALA A 132 -1.69 18.07 -8.79
C ALA A 132 -2.01 17.14 -7.60
N CYS A 133 -1.12 16.22 -7.21
CA CYS A 133 -1.38 15.23 -6.17
C CYS A 133 -0.09 14.49 -5.77
N THR A 134 -0.14 13.77 -4.66
CA THR A 134 0.93 12.84 -4.26
C THR A 134 0.65 11.48 -4.89
N PHE A 135 1.62 10.92 -5.61
CA PHE A 135 1.51 9.64 -6.28
C PHE A 135 2.29 8.56 -5.51
N SER A 136 1.57 7.70 -4.80
CA SER A 136 2.14 6.55 -4.09
C SER A 136 1.87 5.26 -4.85
N PHE A 137 2.86 4.36 -4.89
CA PHE A 137 2.74 3.09 -5.59
C PHE A 137 3.62 1.99 -5.01
N ASP A 138 3.18 0.75 -5.19
CA ASP A 138 3.86 -0.47 -4.78
C ASP A 138 4.50 -1.17 -5.98
N LEU A 139 5.77 -1.53 -5.86
CA LEU A 139 6.45 -2.32 -6.87
C LEU A 139 6.01 -3.77 -6.83
N LEU A 140 5.65 -4.29 -8.01
CA LEU A 140 5.42 -5.70 -8.27
C LEU A 140 6.53 -6.25 -9.17
N ASP A 141 6.51 -7.56 -9.43
CA ASP A 141 7.39 -8.16 -10.43
C ASP A 141 6.89 -7.82 -11.85
N GLY A 142 7.54 -6.85 -12.49
CA GLY A 142 7.20 -6.40 -13.85
C GLY A 142 5.96 -5.50 -13.96
N ALA A 143 5.42 -5.02 -12.84
CA ALA A 143 4.29 -4.11 -12.80
C ALA A 143 4.39 -3.18 -11.57
N VAL A 144 3.48 -2.21 -11.49
CA VAL A 144 3.32 -1.32 -10.36
C VAL A 144 1.85 -1.24 -9.97
N LEU A 145 1.53 -1.28 -8.68
CA LEU A 145 0.18 -1.08 -8.18
C LEU A 145 0.09 0.28 -7.49
N ALA A 146 -0.76 1.16 -8.01
CA ALA A 146 -1.11 2.40 -7.34
C ALA A 146 -2.38 2.18 -6.53
N PRO A 147 -2.34 2.28 -5.19
CA PRO A 147 -3.52 2.13 -4.35
C PRO A 147 -4.63 3.14 -4.73
N PRO A 148 -5.91 2.82 -4.44
CA PRO A 148 -7.00 3.78 -4.58
C PRO A 148 -6.68 5.09 -3.84
N GLN A 149 -6.99 6.21 -4.49
CA GLN A 149 -6.88 7.53 -3.88
C GLN A 149 -8.28 8.10 -3.62
N ASP A 150 -8.43 8.82 -2.51
CA ASP A 150 -9.71 9.41 -2.12
C ASP A 150 -10.20 10.50 -3.09
N ARG A 151 -9.28 11.07 -3.88
CA ARG A 151 -9.55 12.16 -4.83
C ARG A 151 -8.77 11.96 -6.12
N ALA A 152 -9.37 12.39 -7.23
CA ALA A 152 -8.66 12.50 -8.50
C ALA A 152 -7.69 13.69 -8.46
N CYS A 153 -6.61 13.58 -9.22
CA CYS A 153 -5.67 14.66 -9.47
C CYS A 153 -6.31 15.65 -10.46
N VAL A 154 -6.39 16.92 -10.08
CA VAL A 154 -7.07 17.97 -10.85
C VAL A 154 -6.03 18.88 -11.49
N PHE A 155 -5.92 18.81 -12.82
CA PHE A 155 -4.99 19.61 -13.62
C PHE A 155 -5.77 20.75 -14.28
N ALA A 156 -6.07 21.79 -13.50
CA ALA A 156 -6.93 22.90 -13.94
C ALA A 156 -6.42 23.60 -15.22
N ALA A 157 -5.10 23.78 -15.36
CA ALA A 157 -4.49 24.38 -16.55
C ALA A 157 -4.68 23.56 -17.83
N ALA A 158 -4.90 22.24 -17.70
CA ALA A 158 -5.15 21.32 -18.81
C ALA A 158 -6.64 20.94 -18.93
N ASP A 159 -7.53 21.57 -18.14
CA ASP A 159 -8.96 21.26 -18.06
C ASP A 159 -9.23 19.74 -17.91
N CYS A 160 -8.44 19.06 -17.07
CA CYS A 160 -8.46 17.61 -17.01
C CYS A 160 -8.31 17.09 -15.58
N GLN A 161 -9.13 16.09 -15.23
CA GLN A 161 -9.04 15.34 -13.98
C GLN A 161 -8.72 13.88 -14.26
N ALA A 162 -7.75 13.31 -13.54
CA ALA A 162 -7.33 11.93 -13.73
C ALA A 162 -6.94 11.28 -12.41
N THR A 163 -7.05 9.95 -12.32
CA THR A 163 -6.56 9.19 -11.17
C THR A 163 -5.42 8.28 -11.60
N PRO A 164 -4.29 8.26 -10.88
CA PRO A 164 -3.20 7.34 -11.16
C PRO A 164 -3.44 5.95 -10.54
N ALA A 165 -4.54 5.76 -9.79
CA ALA A 165 -4.85 4.52 -9.09
C ALA A 165 -5.17 3.37 -10.06
N GLY A 166 -4.68 2.19 -9.73
CA GLY A 166 -4.86 0.98 -10.52
C GLY A 166 -3.56 0.23 -10.78
N LEU A 167 -3.64 -0.78 -11.66
CA LEU A 167 -2.50 -1.62 -12.01
C LEU A 167 -1.80 -1.06 -13.24
N TRP A 168 -0.54 -0.68 -13.10
CA TRP A 168 0.36 -0.30 -14.17
C TRP A 168 1.16 -1.53 -14.62
N GLY A 169 0.75 -2.15 -15.72
CA GLY A 169 1.34 -3.40 -16.21
C GLY A 169 1.93 -3.27 -17.61
N PRO A 170 2.54 -4.35 -18.14
CA PRO A 170 2.97 -4.40 -19.54
C PRO A 170 1.84 -4.11 -20.52
N ASP A 171 2.21 -3.84 -21.78
CA ASP A 171 1.23 -3.71 -22.86
C ASP A 171 0.39 -5.01 -22.98
N PRO A 172 -0.96 -4.93 -23.04
CA PRO A 172 -1.80 -6.12 -23.12
C PRO A 172 -1.47 -7.05 -24.29
N SER A 173 -1.01 -6.48 -25.42
CA SER A 173 -0.64 -7.26 -26.60
C SER A 173 0.54 -8.21 -26.33
N THR A 174 1.41 -7.90 -25.37
CA THR A 174 2.54 -8.75 -25.00
C THR A 174 2.16 -9.86 -24.01
N LEU A 175 0.97 -9.82 -23.39
CA LEU A 175 0.57 -10.79 -22.37
C LEU A 175 0.12 -12.14 -22.96
N HIS A 176 -0.32 -12.15 -24.22
CA HIS A 176 -0.84 -13.36 -24.86
C HIS A 176 0.19 -14.48 -24.94
N SER A 177 1.45 -14.15 -25.26
CA SER A 177 2.55 -15.13 -25.30
C SER A 177 2.88 -15.72 -23.93
N ASP A 178 2.54 -14.98 -22.85
CA ASP A 178 2.93 -15.32 -21.48
C ASP A 178 1.82 -15.99 -20.67
N ALA A 179 0.63 -16.22 -21.25
CA ALA A 179 -0.54 -16.74 -20.54
C ALA A 179 -0.26 -18.00 -19.70
N LYS A 180 0.50 -18.97 -20.24
CA LYS A 180 0.88 -20.19 -19.51
C LYS A 180 1.82 -19.90 -18.34
N THR A 181 2.72 -18.94 -18.50
CA THR A 181 3.65 -18.50 -17.44
C THR A 181 2.90 -17.75 -16.35
N ILE A 182 2.01 -16.83 -16.72
CA ILE A 182 1.12 -16.12 -15.79
C ILE A 182 0.30 -17.12 -14.98
N GLY A 183 -0.31 -18.12 -15.63
CA GLY A 183 -1.07 -19.17 -14.94
C GLY A 183 -0.24 -19.95 -13.91
N ARG A 184 1.01 -20.30 -14.24
CA ARG A 184 1.93 -20.96 -13.29
C ARG A 184 2.29 -20.06 -12.11
N GLN A 185 2.53 -18.77 -12.36
CA GLN A 185 2.88 -17.84 -11.29
C GLN A 185 1.69 -17.56 -10.36
N ARG A 186 0.47 -17.47 -10.90
CA ARG A 186 -0.76 -17.39 -10.09
C ARG A 186 -0.91 -18.59 -9.17
N LEU A 187 -0.82 -19.81 -9.73
CA LEU A 187 -0.89 -21.03 -8.92
C LEU A 187 0.18 -21.07 -7.83
N ARG A 188 1.41 -20.62 -8.12
CA ARG A 188 2.47 -20.54 -7.11
C ARG A 188 2.16 -19.52 -6.01
N ALA A 189 1.63 -18.36 -6.38
CA ALA A 189 1.25 -17.31 -5.43
C ALA A 189 0.10 -17.80 -4.51
N ASP A 190 -0.93 -18.44 -5.08
CA ASP A 190 -2.05 -18.96 -4.30
C ASP A 190 -1.59 -20.05 -3.32
N ASN A 191 -0.78 -21.02 -3.78
CA ASN A 191 -0.20 -22.03 -2.90
C ASN A 191 0.69 -21.42 -1.79
N ALA A 192 1.39 -20.32 -2.07
CA ALA A 192 2.20 -19.64 -1.07
C ALA A 192 1.33 -18.91 -0.03
N ALA A 193 0.23 -18.29 -0.47
CA ALA A 193 -0.76 -17.67 0.40
C ALA A 193 -1.40 -18.71 1.33
N ASP A 194 -1.87 -19.84 0.79
CA ASP A 194 -2.50 -20.92 1.57
C ASP A 194 -1.55 -21.48 2.64
N ARG A 195 -0.28 -21.72 2.26
CA ARG A 195 0.74 -22.18 3.23
C ARG A 195 1.01 -21.17 4.33
N THR A 196 1.06 -19.89 3.97
CA THR A 196 1.29 -18.80 4.94
C THR A 196 0.13 -18.69 5.91
N LEU A 197 -1.10 -18.76 5.40
CA LEU A 197 -2.32 -18.78 6.20
C LEU A 197 -2.33 -19.96 7.17
N HIS A 198 -2.07 -21.18 6.70
CA HIS A 198 -1.99 -22.35 7.57
C HIS A 198 -0.92 -22.20 8.65
N ALA A 199 0.24 -21.63 8.32
CA ALA A 199 1.29 -21.38 9.30
C ALA A 199 0.88 -20.33 10.35
N ILE A 200 0.15 -19.29 9.95
CA ILE A 200 -0.38 -18.26 10.86
C ILE A 200 -1.45 -18.86 11.77
N GLN A 201 -2.41 -19.61 11.22
CA GLN A 201 -3.48 -20.27 11.99
C GLN A 201 -2.92 -21.29 13.00
N ALA A 202 -1.88 -22.04 12.62
CA ALA A 202 -1.21 -22.97 13.53
C ALA A 202 -0.56 -22.25 14.73
N LYS A 203 0.02 -21.06 14.51
CA LYS A 203 0.63 -20.24 15.56
C LYS A 203 -0.40 -19.57 16.47
N LEU A 204 -1.55 -19.19 15.89
CA LEU A 204 -2.62 -18.48 16.59
C LEU A 204 -3.53 -19.42 17.39
N LYS A 205 -3.46 -20.74 17.20
CA LYS A 205 -4.43 -21.70 17.75
C LYS A 205 -4.73 -21.52 19.26
N ASP A 206 -3.74 -21.08 20.04
CA ASP A 206 -3.86 -20.90 21.50
C ASP A 206 -3.92 -19.41 21.91
N GLN A 207 -4.09 -18.49 20.97
CA GLN A 207 -4.17 -17.05 21.20
C GLN A 207 -5.63 -16.60 21.34
N PRO A 208 -5.93 -15.60 22.18
CA PRO A 208 -7.29 -15.10 22.40
C PRO A 208 -7.92 -14.52 21.11
N ASP A 209 -7.11 -14.04 20.17
CA ASP A 209 -7.57 -13.39 18.93
C ASP A 209 -7.78 -14.38 17.75
N ALA A 210 -7.55 -15.67 17.97
CA ALA A 210 -7.57 -16.69 16.90
C ALA A 210 -8.91 -16.75 16.15
N ASP A 211 -10.02 -16.62 16.88
CA ASP A 211 -11.37 -16.68 16.31
C ASP A 211 -11.77 -15.41 15.57
N ALA A 212 -11.16 -14.25 15.91
CA ALA A 212 -11.38 -13.01 15.19
C ALA A 212 -10.66 -13.04 13.84
N ILE A 213 -9.39 -13.46 13.84
CA ILE A 213 -8.58 -13.59 12.62
C ILE A 213 -9.21 -14.63 11.67
N ARG A 214 -9.67 -15.78 12.19
CA ARG A 214 -10.35 -16.80 11.35
C ARG A 214 -11.64 -16.28 10.69
N ARG A 215 -12.37 -15.38 11.36
CA ARG A 215 -13.57 -14.75 10.78
C ARG A 215 -13.19 -13.77 9.67
N GLU A 216 -12.20 -12.93 9.91
CA GLU A 216 -11.70 -11.99 8.90
C GLU A 216 -11.17 -12.74 7.66
N ASP A 217 -10.43 -13.83 7.85
CA ASP A 217 -10.00 -14.72 6.77
C ASP A 217 -11.19 -15.27 5.96
N GLY A 218 -12.25 -15.70 6.65
CA GLY A 218 -13.48 -16.20 6.04
C GLY A 218 -14.20 -15.13 5.21
N ASP A 219 -14.24 -13.90 5.72
CA ASP A 219 -14.84 -12.75 5.03
C ASP A 219 -14.04 -12.34 3.79
N ILE A 220 -12.70 -12.39 3.84
CA ILE A 220 -11.83 -12.13 2.69
C ILE A 220 -12.04 -13.22 1.62
N ALA A 221 -12.08 -14.49 2.02
CA ALA A 221 -12.32 -15.61 1.11
C ALA A 221 -13.68 -15.51 0.41
N ALA A 222 -14.72 -15.03 1.10
CA ALA A 222 -16.05 -14.85 0.54
C ALA A 222 -16.16 -13.70 -0.48
N ARG A 223 -15.18 -12.77 -0.50
CA ARG A 223 -15.12 -11.62 -1.42
C ARG A 223 -14.25 -11.86 -2.66
N ARG A 224 -13.55 -13.00 -2.71
CA ARG A 224 -12.60 -13.35 -3.78
C ARG A 224 -13.31 -14.11 -4.91
#